data_AF-A0A2W6UW38-F1
#
_entry.id   AF-A0A2W6UW38-F1
#
_cell.length_a   1.000
_cell.length_b   1.000
_cell.length_c   1.000
_cell.angle_alpha   90.00
_cell.angle_beta   90.00
_cell.angle_gamma   90.00
#
_symmetry.space_group_name_H-M   'P 1'
#
loop_
_entity.id
_entity.type
_entity.pdbx_description
1 polymer ?
#
loop_
_entity_poly.entity_id
_entity_poly.type
_entity_poly.pdbx_seq_one_letter_code
_entity_poly.pdbx_strand_id
1 'polypeptide(L)'
;MDHTRGADVHGYPELYLFAVYSLLIWGLWLTKLLLSQRYRPYTEPYAIGTSVIIPVVDEPLDLFRDVLRRIVDQKPDEIIVVINGARNLALEGVCAEFAPQVH
;
A
#
# COMPACT_ATOMS: atom_id res chain seq x y z
N MET A 1 29.19 2.52 -70.94
CA MET A 1 29.22 1.16 -70.34
C MET A 1 29.80 1.35 -68.95
N ASP A 2 29.06 1.26 -67.85
CA ASP A 2 27.76 0.69 -67.58
C ASP A 2 27.10 1.50 -66.45
N HIS A 3 25.78 1.62 -66.54
CA HIS A 3 24.93 2.50 -65.74
C HIS A 3 24.53 1.76 -64.47
N THR A 4 24.60 2.43 -63.30
CA THR A 4 23.85 2.09 -62.08
C THR A 4 23.97 0.64 -61.58
N ARG A 5 24.85 0.42 -60.60
CA ARG A 5 24.66 -0.66 -59.62
C ARG A 5 23.27 -0.47 -59.01
N GLY A 6 22.32 -1.32 -59.43
CA GLY A 6 21.10 -1.54 -58.69
C GLY A 6 21.51 -1.94 -57.29
N ALA A 7 21.15 -1.13 -56.30
CA ALA A 7 21.15 -1.58 -54.93
C ALA A 7 20.04 -2.63 -54.86
N ASP A 8 20.40 -3.87 -55.14
CA ASP A 8 19.51 -4.99 -55.05
C ASP A 8 19.05 -5.08 -53.60
N VAL A 9 17.85 -4.55 -53.33
CA VAL A 9 17.08 -4.88 -52.14
C VAL A 9 16.64 -6.32 -52.33
N HIS A 10 17.60 -7.25 -52.29
CA HIS A 10 17.34 -8.67 -52.18
C HIS A 10 16.63 -8.85 -50.85
N GLY A 11 15.31 -8.87 -50.92
CA GLY A 11 14.41 -8.93 -49.79
C GLY A 11 14.67 -10.22 -49.02
N TYR A 12 15.26 -10.08 -47.83
CA TYR A 12 15.18 -11.07 -46.78
C TYR A 12 13.90 -10.74 -46.01
N PRO A 13 12.76 -11.39 -46.30
CA PRO A 13 11.48 -11.05 -45.67
C PRO A 13 11.57 -11.20 -44.15
N GLU A 14 12.41 -12.12 -43.69
CA GLU A 14 12.73 -12.34 -42.28
C GLU A 14 13.38 -11.11 -41.63
N LEU A 15 14.33 -10.44 -42.29
CA LEU A 15 14.95 -9.21 -41.77
C LEU A 15 13.96 -8.05 -41.75
N TYR A 16 13.08 -7.95 -42.75
CA TYR A 16 12.01 -6.94 -42.76
C TYR A 16 10.99 -7.17 -41.64
N LEU A 17 10.52 -8.39 -41.46
CA LEU A 17 9.60 -8.74 -40.37
C LEU A 17 10.26 -8.54 -39.01
N PHE A 18 11.54 -8.90 -38.86
CA PHE A 18 12.32 -8.66 -37.64
C PHE A 18 12.50 -7.18 -37.35
N ALA A 19 12.81 -6.36 -38.36
CA ALA A 19 12.96 -4.92 -38.20
C ALA A 19 11.64 -4.24 -37.81
N VAL A 20 10.53 -4.61 -38.46
CA VAL A 20 9.19 -4.11 -38.10
C VAL A 20 8.81 -4.55 -36.69
N TYR A 21 9.01 -5.82 -36.35
CA TYR A 21 8.74 -6.34 -35.00
C TYR A 21 9.56 -5.63 -33.93
N SER A 22 10.86 -5.43 -34.18
CA SER A 22 11.76 -4.71 -33.28
C SER A 22 11.31 -3.26 -33.11
N LEU A 23 10.95 -2.58 -34.20
CA LEU A 23 10.46 -1.20 -34.16
C LEU A 23 9.16 -1.06 -33.37
N LEU A 24 8.26 -2.04 -33.46
CA LEU A 24 7.04 -2.08 -32.65
C LEU A 24 7.36 -2.24 -31.15
N ILE A 25 8.28 -3.14 -30.77
CA ILE A 25 8.69 -3.32 -29.37
C ILE A 25 9.33 -2.03 -28.83
N TRP A 26 10.28 -1.47 -29.58
CA TRP A 26 10.97 -0.23 -29.20
C TRP A 26 10.01 0.95 -29.13
N GLY A 27 9.05 1.06 -30.05
CA GLY A 27 8.00 2.08 -30.02
C GLY A 27 7.10 1.95 -28.79
N LEU A 28 6.70 0.73 -28.43
CA LEU A 28 5.92 0.49 -27.21
C LEU A 28 6.70 0.87 -25.95
N TRP A 29 7.99 0.49 -25.89
CA TRP A 29 8.87 0.83 -24.78
C TRP A 29 9.09 2.34 -24.65
N LEU A 30 9.34 3.02 -25.77
CA LEU A 30 9.49 4.47 -25.80
C LEU A 30 8.21 5.17 -25.34
N THR A 31 7.05 4.67 -25.76
CA THR A 31 5.75 5.19 -25.30
C THR A 31 5.59 5.06 -23.78
N LYS A 32 5.91 3.88 -23.22
CA LYS A 32 5.92 3.68 -21.76
C LYS A 32 6.89 4.62 -21.05
N LEU A 33 8.09 4.81 -21.60
CA LEU A 33 9.09 5.70 -21.03
C LEU A 33 8.59 7.15 -20.97
N LEU A 34 8.00 7.65 -22.06
CA LEU A 34 7.42 9.00 -22.13
C LEU A 34 6.23 9.16 -21.16
N LEU A 35 5.36 8.16 -21.05
CA LEU A 35 4.27 8.14 -20.07
C LEU A 35 4.81 8.16 -18.63
N SER A 36 5.88 7.40 -18.36
CA SER A 36 6.52 7.35 -17.04
C SER A 36 7.19 8.67 -16.65
N GLN A 37 7.78 9.39 -17.60
CA GLN A 37 8.33 10.74 -17.34
C GLN A 37 7.24 11.75 -16.96
N ARG A 38 6.02 11.57 -17.47
CA ARG A 38 4.88 12.44 -17.16
C ARG A 38 4.12 12.01 -15.90
N TYR A 39 4.46 10.85 -15.34
CA TYR A 39 3.89 10.40 -14.08
C TYR A 39 4.26 11.38 -12.95
N ARG A 40 3.25 11.98 -12.31
CA ARG A 40 3.46 12.79 -11.12
C ARG A 40 3.34 11.88 -9.89
N PRO A 41 4.34 11.86 -9.00
CA PRO A 41 4.21 11.17 -7.72
C PRO A 41 3.01 11.72 -6.95
N TYR A 42 2.20 10.82 -6.40
CA TYR A 42 1.16 11.22 -5.45
C TYR A 42 1.85 11.80 -4.21
N THR A 43 1.56 13.06 -3.90
CA THR A 43 2.27 13.88 -2.90
C THR A 43 1.35 14.45 -1.83
N GLU A 44 0.06 14.08 -1.86
CA GLU A 44 -0.84 14.50 -0.79
C GLU A 44 -0.42 13.87 0.55
N PRO A 45 -0.56 14.60 1.66
CA PRO A 45 -0.36 14.05 2.98
C PRO A 45 -1.31 12.87 3.19
N TYR A 46 -0.77 11.67 3.35
CA TYR A 46 -1.57 10.50 3.69
C TYR A 46 -1.88 10.53 5.19
N ALA A 47 -3.13 10.87 5.54
CA ALA A 47 -3.62 10.77 6.90
C ALA A 47 -4.01 9.31 7.17
N ILE A 48 -3.31 8.66 8.09
CA ILE A 48 -3.60 7.30 8.53
C ILE A 48 -4.21 7.39 9.92
N GLY A 49 -5.41 6.83 10.08
CA GLY A 49 -5.94 6.55 11.40
C GLY A 49 -5.38 5.22 11.93
N THR A 50 -5.12 5.13 13.23
CA THR A 50 -4.72 3.90 13.92
C THR A 50 -5.81 3.48 14.89
N SER A 51 -6.37 2.29 14.67
CA SER A 51 -7.33 1.66 15.56
C SER A 51 -6.66 0.50 16.30
N VAL A 52 -6.79 0.47 17.62
CA VAL A 52 -6.22 -0.55 18.49
C VAL A 52 -7.35 -1.40 19.06
N ILE A 53 -7.37 -2.69 18.73
CA ILE A 53 -8.36 -3.65 19.22
C ILE A 53 -7.70 -4.54 20.28
N ILE A 54 -8.25 -4.56 21.49
CA ILE A 54 -7.71 -5.31 22.64
C ILE A 54 -8.72 -6.37 23.06
N PRO A 55 -8.53 -7.66 22.69
CA PRO A 55 -9.32 -8.74 23.25
C PRO A 55 -8.85 -9.06 24.67
N VAL A 56 -9.78 -9.15 25.62
CA VAL A 56 -9.49 -9.40 27.05
C VAL A 56 -10.41 -10.49 27.59
N VAL A 57 -9.85 -11.48 28.29
CA VAL A 57 -10.61 -12.47 29.08
C VAL A 57 -9.91 -12.72 30.42
N ASP A 58 -10.60 -12.45 31.52
CA ASP A 58 -10.14 -12.71 32.89
C ASP A 58 -8.70 -12.24 33.21
N GLU A 59 -8.25 -11.16 32.58
CA GLU A 59 -6.91 -10.60 32.81
C GLU A 59 -6.85 -9.86 34.17
N PRO A 60 -5.68 -9.87 34.85
CA PRO A 60 -5.46 -9.05 36.04
C PRO A 60 -5.69 -7.56 35.76
N LEU A 61 -6.47 -6.89 36.62
CA LEU A 61 -6.91 -5.51 36.41
C LEU A 61 -5.75 -4.50 36.38
N ASP A 62 -4.71 -4.75 37.16
CA ASP A 62 -3.49 -3.94 37.20
C ASP A 62 -2.71 -4.04 35.89
N LEU A 63 -2.52 -5.26 35.37
CA LEU A 63 -1.89 -5.48 34.07
C LEU A 63 -2.68 -4.81 32.95
N PHE A 64 -4.01 -5.01 32.95
CA PHE A 64 -4.88 -4.42 31.93
C PHE A 64 -4.83 -2.89 31.95
N ARG A 65 -4.93 -2.27 33.14
CA ARG A 65 -4.84 -0.82 33.31
C ARG A 65 -3.49 -0.26 32.83
N ASP A 66 -2.39 -0.95 33.13
CA ASP A 66 -1.06 -0.51 32.72
C ASP A 66 -0.86 -0.59 31.20
N VAL A 67 -1.37 -1.62 30.55
CA VAL A 67 -1.36 -1.74 29.08
C VAL A 67 -2.20 -0.65 28.44
N LEU A 68 -3.44 -0.44 28.91
CA LEU A 68 -4.33 0.61 28.44
C LEU A 68 -3.69 2.00 28.54
N ARG A 69 -3.08 2.32 29.69
CA ARG A 69 -2.36 3.59 29.89
C ARG A 69 -1.26 3.78 28.84
N ARG A 70 -0.43 2.76 28.60
CA ARG A 70 0.66 2.84 27.60
C ARG A 70 0.17 3.00 26.17
N ILE A 71 -1.01 2.47 25.85
CA ILE A 71 -1.64 2.60 24.54
C ILE A 71 -2.22 4.01 24.39
N VAL A 72 -2.95 4.50 25.40
CA VAL A 72 -3.50 5.86 25.42
C VAL A 72 -2.41 6.92 25.31
N ASP A 73 -1.27 6.74 25.98
CA ASP A 73 -0.12 7.65 25.90
C ASP A 73 0.45 7.80 24.47
N GLN A 74 0.25 6.79 23.60
CA GLN A 74 0.65 6.83 22.19
C GLN A 74 -0.36 7.55 21.29
N LYS A 75 -1.53 7.94 21.83
CA LYS A 75 -2.59 8.68 21.13
C LYS A 75 -3.07 8.04 19.82
N PRO A 76 -3.53 6.77 19.84
CA PRO A 76 -4.27 6.20 18.72
C PRO A 76 -5.59 6.96 18.50
N ASP A 77 -6.11 6.91 17.28
CA ASP A 77 -7.38 7.57 16.92
C ASP A 77 -8.60 6.84 17.50
N GLU A 78 -8.48 5.53 17.69
CA GLU A 78 -9.55 4.67 18.20
C GLU A 78 -8.99 3.51 19.04
N ILE A 79 -9.63 3.22 20.17
CA ILE A 79 -9.33 2.06 21.01
C ILE A 79 -10.64 1.30 21.26
N ILE A 80 -10.67 0.02 20.91
CA ILE A 80 -11.83 -0.86 21.09
C ILE A 80 -11.44 -2.02 22.01
N VAL A 81 -12.10 -2.14 23.16
CA VAL A 81 -11.85 -3.25 24.09
C VAL A 81 -12.94 -4.31 23.94
N VAL A 82 -12.53 -5.53 23.60
CA VAL A 82 -13.44 -6.67 23.45
C VAL A 82 -13.32 -7.58 24.66
N ILE A 83 -14.26 -7.46 25.60
CA ILE A 83 -14.34 -8.35 26.76
C ILE A 83 -15.00 -9.66 26.32
N ASN A 84 -14.19 -10.71 26.17
CA ASN A 84 -14.65 -12.03 25.76
C ASN A 84 -15.01 -12.87 27.00
N GLY A 85 -16.24 -12.79 27.51
CA GLY A 85 -16.65 -13.60 28.65
C GLY A 85 -17.93 -13.13 29.34
N ALA A 86 -18.12 -13.57 30.59
CA ALA A 86 -19.19 -13.06 31.44
C ALA A 86 -18.96 -11.58 31.74
N ARG A 87 -20.05 -10.86 32.02
CA ARG A 87 -19.98 -9.42 32.29
C ARG A 87 -19.07 -9.14 33.48
N ASN A 88 -18.00 -8.38 33.25
CA ASN A 88 -17.00 -8.05 34.27
C ASN A 88 -16.99 -6.54 34.53
N LEU A 89 -17.71 -6.12 35.57
CA LEU A 89 -17.84 -4.71 35.98
C LEU A 89 -16.50 -4.05 36.31
N ALA A 90 -15.50 -4.84 36.74
CA ALA A 90 -14.19 -4.30 37.07
C ALA A 90 -13.40 -3.94 35.80
N LEU A 91 -13.46 -4.76 34.75
CA LEU A 91 -12.89 -4.44 33.43
C LEU A 91 -13.63 -3.26 32.80
N GLU A 92 -14.97 -3.23 32.87
CA GLU A 92 -15.78 -2.08 32.43
C GLU A 92 -15.37 -0.79 33.16
N GLY A 93 -15.11 -0.87 34.47
CA GLY A 93 -14.64 0.25 35.28
C GLY A 93 -13.29 0.79 34.83
N VAL A 94 -12.33 -0.08 34.51
CA VAL A 94 -11.03 0.34 33.96
C VAL A 94 -11.19 0.99 32.60
N CYS A 95 -12.05 0.46 31.71
CA CYS A 95 -12.32 1.12 30.43
C CYS A 95 -12.94 2.51 30.61
N ALA A 96 -13.86 2.67 31.58
CA ALA A 96 -14.51 3.95 31.87
C ALA A 96 -13.53 5.02 32.38
N GLU A 97 -12.43 4.64 33.04
CA GLU A 97 -11.37 5.58 33.48
C GLU A 97 -10.68 6.28 32.30
N PHE A 98 -10.64 5.65 31.12
CA PHE A 98 -9.97 6.17 29.92
C PHE A 98 -10.96 6.70 28.85
N ALA A 99 -12.23 6.84 29.20
CA ALA A 99 -13.21 7.54 28.35
C ALA A 99 -12.79 9.01 28.16
N PRO A 100 -12.99 9.61 26.96
CA PRO A 100 -13.78 9.12 25.83
C PRO A 100 -13.01 8.33 24.77
N GLN A 101 -11.72 8.03 24.97
CA GLN A 101 -10.84 7.47 23.93
C GLN A 101 -10.99 5.95 23.75
N VAL A 102 -11.65 5.29 24.70
CA VAL A 102 -11.85 3.83 24.75
C VAL A 102 -13.33 3.51 24.63
N HIS A 103 -13.66 2.60 23.72
CA HIS A 103 -15.02 2.16 23.40
C HIS A 103 -15.22 0.66 23.63
#